data_AF-A0A2I6QL74-F1
#
_entry.id   AF-A0A2I6QL74-F1
#
_cell.length_a   1.000
_cell.length_b   1.000
_cell.length_c   1.000
_cell.angle_alpha   90.00
_cell.angle_beta   90.00
_cell.angle_gamma   90.00
#
_symmetry.space_group_name_H-M   'P 1'
#
loop_
_entity.id
_entity.type
_entity.pdbx_description
1 polymer ?
#
loop_
_entity_poly.entity_id
_entity_poly.type
_entity_poly.pdbx_seq_one_letter_code
_entity_poly.pdbx_strand_id
1 'polypeptide(L)'
;MFKVVAWVIAFALCSGGAWAASSAARLSQAHAKLKEGDAAGAMELLRELQVESPGDEHVLYALGCAQYKLAEGQQGAGAGSPAGDAAAGFKQAEASFDGLRDASDPEIAKQSSFDRANCLAQAAKSDLQDPAKAKDAEQALRGAAMAYEEHLRRYPGDKGAEQNRDHVRYLLKKMQREKKDNQDQNEKKDEQKKDQEQRKALLSVRNPQTELPGAKAVIGGEGTVQLVKPGTPGGNP
;
A
#
# COMPACT_ATOMS: atom_id res chain seq x y z
N MET A 1 -53.81 -56.53 -33.79
CA MET A 1 -52.75 -57.01 -32.87
C MET A 1 -51.92 -55.80 -32.47
N PHE A 2 -52.10 -55.30 -31.25
CA PHE A 2 -51.40 -54.13 -30.72
C PHE A 2 -50.29 -54.59 -29.75
N LYS A 3 -49.05 -54.21 -30.04
CA LYS A 3 -47.83 -54.34 -29.22
C LYS A 3 -46.95 -53.16 -29.70
N VAL A 4 -46.33 -52.27 -28.94
CA VAL A 4 -45.83 -52.24 -27.56
C VAL A 4 -45.84 -50.76 -27.14
N VAL A 5 -46.40 -50.45 -25.97
CA VAL A 5 -46.23 -49.16 -25.27
C VAL A 5 -45.60 -49.50 -23.92
N ALA A 6 -44.68 -48.64 -23.49
CA ALA A 6 -44.12 -48.48 -22.12
C ALA A 6 -42.62 -48.78 -21.99
N TRP A 7 -42.02 -48.07 -21.01
CA TRP A 7 -40.64 -48.11 -20.49
C TRP A 7 -39.66 -47.22 -21.30
N VAL A 8 -38.98 -46.18 -20.79
CA VAL A 8 -38.49 -45.82 -19.44
C VAL A 8 -38.25 -44.29 -19.40
N ILE A 9 -38.91 -43.54 -18.50
CA ILE A 9 -38.42 -42.22 -18.04
C ILE A 9 -38.71 -42.13 -16.55
N ALA A 10 -37.77 -42.58 -15.72
CA ALA A 10 -37.79 -42.34 -14.27
C ALA A 10 -36.42 -42.69 -13.67
N PHE A 11 -35.40 -41.84 -13.83
CA PHE A 11 -34.18 -41.90 -13.01
C PHE A 11 -33.37 -40.60 -13.12
N ALA A 12 -33.82 -39.51 -12.49
CA ALA A 12 -33.00 -38.28 -12.43
C ALA A 12 -33.37 -37.32 -11.28
N LEU A 13 -33.87 -37.81 -10.14
CA LEU A 13 -34.25 -36.93 -9.02
C LEU A 13 -33.95 -37.61 -7.68
N CYS A 14 -32.67 -37.78 -7.31
CA CYS A 14 -32.28 -38.11 -5.91
C CYS A 14 -30.79 -37.90 -5.58
N SER A 15 -29.99 -37.18 -6.37
CA SER A 15 -28.55 -37.02 -6.10
C SER A 15 -28.15 -35.78 -5.29
N GLY A 16 -29.10 -34.88 -4.96
CA GLY A 16 -28.78 -33.58 -4.35
C GLY A 16 -28.36 -33.61 -2.88
N GLY A 17 -28.68 -34.69 -2.14
CA GLY A 17 -28.48 -34.72 -0.68
C GLY A 17 -27.04 -34.97 -0.21
N ALA A 18 -26.25 -35.74 -0.97
CA ALA A 18 -24.87 -36.06 -0.57
C ALA A 18 -23.88 -34.91 -0.86
N TRP A 19 -24.22 -34.01 -1.78
CA TRP A 19 -23.35 -32.92 -2.21
C TRP A 19 -23.38 -31.71 -1.25
N ALA A 20 -24.55 -31.39 -0.68
CA ALA A 20 -24.66 -30.27 0.26
C ALA A 20 -23.93 -30.55 1.60
N ALA A 21 -23.91 -31.81 2.04
CA ALA A 21 -23.14 -32.21 3.23
C ALA A 21 -21.62 -32.11 3.01
N SER A 22 -21.15 -32.24 1.75
CA SER A 22 -19.73 -32.18 1.42
C SER A 22 -19.21 -30.75 1.20
N SER A 23 -20.05 -29.83 0.71
CA SER A 23 -19.66 -28.42 0.53
C SER A 23 -19.49 -27.70 1.86
N ALA A 24 -20.45 -27.85 2.78
CA ALA A 24 -20.36 -27.25 4.12
C ALA A 24 -19.15 -27.75 4.92
N ALA A 25 -18.83 -29.06 4.82
CA ALA A 25 -17.66 -29.64 5.46
C ALA A 25 -16.34 -29.07 4.89
N ARG A 26 -16.24 -28.94 3.56
CA ARG A 26 -15.06 -28.35 2.90
C ARG A 26 -14.90 -26.86 3.19
N LEU A 27 -16.00 -26.10 3.25
CA LEU A 27 -15.96 -24.70 3.66
C LEU A 27 -15.48 -24.56 5.12
N SER A 28 -15.99 -25.41 6.02
CA SER A 28 -15.51 -25.47 7.41
C SER A 28 -14.03 -25.84 7.49
N GLN A 29 -13.55 -26.75 6.64
CA GLN A 29 -12.13 -27.13 6.56
C GLN A 29 -11.27 -25.94 6.09
N ALA A 30 -11.71 -25.20 5.07
CA ALA A 30 -11.03 -23.99 4.62
C ALA A 30 -10.97 -22.92 5.73
N HIS A 31 -12.03 -22.73 6.50
CA HIS A 31 -11.99 -21.84 7.67
C HIS A 31 -11.03 -22.31 8.76
N ALA A 32 -10.91 -23.62 9.00
CA ALA A 32 -9.91 -24.15 9.93
C ALA A 32 -8.48 -23.82 9.46
N LYS A 33 -8.20 -24.00 8.16
CA LYS A 33 -6.93 -23.61 7.54
C LYS A 33 -6.61 -22.13 7.71
N LEU A 34 -7.60 -21.24 7.53
CA LEU A 34 -7.41 -19.81 7.80
C LEU A 34 -7.07 -19.50 9.26
N LYS A 35 -7.70 -20.20 10.21
CA LYS A 35 -7.41 -20.05 11.64
C LYS A 35 -6.00 -20.53 12.00
N GLU A 36 -5.50 -21.53 11.30
CA GLU A 36 -4.13 -22.06 11.43
C GLU A 36 -3.08 -21.16 10.75
N GLY A 37 -3.51 -20.14 9.98
CA GLY A 37 -2.62 -19.28 9.19
C GLY A 37 -2.25 -19.86 7.82
N ASP A 38 -2.79 -21.01 7.44
CA ASP A 38 -2.60 -21.64 6.12
C ASP A 38 -3.56 -21.06 5.09
N ALA A 39 -3.34 -19.78 4.74
CA ALA A 39 -4.18 -19.09 3.77
C ALA A 39 -4.10 -19.71 2.36
N ALA A 40 -2.93 -20.21 1.97
CA ALA A 40 -2.74 -20.86 0.67
C ALA A 40 -3.55 -22.16 0.58
N GLY A 41 -3.46 -23.05 1.58
CA GLY A 41 -4.24 -24.27 1.62
C GLY A 41 -5.75 -24.03 1.71
N ALA A 42 -6.18 -22.98 2.41
CA ALA A 42 -7.59 -22.55 2.40
C ALA A 42 -8.05 -22.15 0.99
N MET A 43 -7.25 -21.39 0.24
CA MET A 43 -7.58 -20.97 -1.12
C MET A 43 -7.70 -22.14 -2.10
N GLU A 44 -6.89 -23.19 -1.95
CA GLU A 44 -7.00 -24.40 -2.80
C GLU A 44 -8.38 -25.05 -2.65
N LEU A 45 -8.80 -25.32 -1.41
CA LEU A 45 -10.12 -25.88 -1.10
C LEU A 45 -11.27 -24.97 -1.61
N LEU A 46 -11.14 -23.66 -1.43
CA LEU A 46 -12.16 -22.70 -1.84
C LEU A 46 -12.28 -22.55 -3.35
N ARG A 47 -11.18 -22.70 -4.10
CA ARG A 47 -11.21 -22.69 -5.57
C ARG A 47 -11.89 -23.93 -6.14
N GLU A 48 -11.68 -25.09 -5.54
CA GLU A 48 -12.42 -26.30 -5.91
C GLU A 48 -13.93 -26.10 -5.69
N LEU A 49 -14.31 -25.57 -4.52
CA LEU A 49 -15.71 -25.22 -4.24
C LEU A 49 -16.26 -24.17 -5.20
N GLN A 50 -15.46 -23.19 -5.62
CA GLN A 50 -15.87 -22.17 -6.58
C GLN A 50 -16.17 -22.77 -7.97
N VAL A 51 -15.43 -23.80 -8.39
CA VAL A 51 -15.73 -24.49 -9.66
C VAL A 51 -17.07 -25.22 -9.57
N GLU A 52 -17.36 -25.84 -8.41
CA GLU A 52 -18.62 -26.56 -8.17
C GLU A 52 -19.81 -25.62 -7.95
N SER A 53 -19.59 -24.44 -7.38
CA SER A 53 -20.64 -23.49 -6.99
C SER A 53 -20.16 -22.03 -7.20
N PRO A 54 -20.05 -21.58 -8.46
CA PRO A 54 -19.39 -20.31 -8.81
C PRO A 54 -20.10 -19.05 -8.31
N GLY A 55 -21.40 -19.16 -7.97
CA GLY A 55 -22.21 -18.06 -7.44
C GLY A 55 -22.54 -18.18 -5.96
N ASP A 56 -21.95 -19.14 -5.23
CA ASP A 56 -22.19 -19.26 -3.80
C ASP A 56 -21.51 -18.11 -3.05
N GLU A 57 -22.31 -17.24 -2.44
CA GLU A 57 -21.85 -16.03 -1.76
C GLU A 57 -20.91 -16.34 -0.58
N HIS A 58 -21.10 -17.47 0.13
CA HIS A 58 -20.23 -17.87 1.23
C HIS A 58 -18.85 -18.33 0.71
N VAL A 59 -18.82 -19.08 -0.39
CA VAL A 59 -17.56 -19.51 -1.03
C VAL A 59 -16.79 -18.29 -1.55
N LEU A 60 -17.46 -17.37 -2.23
CA LEU A 60 -16.84 -16.14 -2.74
C LEU A 60 -16.31 -15.28 -1.59
N TYR A 61 -17.09 -15.11 -0.53
CA TYR A 61 -16.70 -14.36 0.66
C TYR A 61 -15.47 -14.98 1.34
N ALA A 62 -15.49 -16.29 1.58
CA ALA A 62 -14.37 -17.01 2.17
C ALA A 62 -13.10 -16.94 1.31
N LEU A 63 -13.23 -16.94 -0.02
CA LEU A 63 -12.11 -16.75 -0.94
C LEU A 63 -11.49 -15.35 -0.78
N GLY A 64 -12.32 -14.31 -0.65
CA GLY A 64 -11.86 -12.95 -0.31
C GLY A 64 -11.10 -12.90 1.00
N CYS A 65 -11.61 -13.55 2.06
CA CYS A 65 -10.91 -13.64 3.35
C CYS A 65 -9.56 -14.33 3.22
N ALA A 66 -9.48 -15.41 2.44
CA ALA A 66 -8.24 -16.16 2.24
C ALA A 66 -7.20 -15.33 1.46
N GLN A 67 -7.63 -14.61 0.42
CA GLN A 67 -6.78 -13.67 -0.32
C GLN A 67 -6.25 -12.55 0.58
N TYR A 68 -7.11 -11.97 1.42
CA TYR A 68 -6.72 -10.94 2.38
C TYR A 68 -5.66 -11.46 3.36
N LYS A 69 -5.86 -12.66 3.93
CA LYS A 69 -4.90 -13.29 4.85
C LYS A 69 -3.57 -13.62 4.17
N LEU A 70 -3.60 -14.09 2.92
CA LEU A 70 -2.40 -14.32 2.14
C LEU A 70 -1.61 -13.01 1.93
N ALA A 71 -2.31 -11.91 1.60
CA ALA A 71 -1.70 -10.59 1.43
C ALA A 71 -1.11 -10.03 2.74
N GLU A 72 -1.77 -10.22 3.89
CA GLU A 72 -1.21 -9.87 5.20
C GLU A 72 0.11 -10.62 5.48
N GLY A 73 0.17 -11.92 5.15
CA GLY A 73 1.39 -12.72 5.27
C GLY A 73 2.53 -12.21 4.39
N GLN A 74 2.22 -11.72 3.18
CA GLN A 74 3.20 -11.14 2.26
C GLN A 74 3.75 -9.80 2.78
N GLN A 75 2.90 -8.96 3.37
CA GLN A 75 3.30 -7.67 3.93
C GLN A 75 4.30 -7.81 5.08
N GLY A 76 4.21 -8.89 5.87
CA GLY A 76 5.13 -9.18 6.99
C GLY A 76 6.51 -9.71 6.59
N ALA A 77 6.69 -10.16 5.35
CA ALA A 77 7.93 -10.80 4.89
C ALA A 77 9.06 -9.83 4.53
N GLY A 78 8.79 -8.51 4.54
CA GLY A 78 9.77 -7.45 4.31
C GLY A 78 10.14 -7.22 2.83
N ALA A 79 10.74 -6.06 2.56
CA ALA A 79 11.19 -5.67 1.22
C ALA A 79 12.34 -6.58 0.77
N GLY A 80 12.10 -7.45 -0.22
CA GLY A 80 13.09 -8.36 -0.79
C GLY A 80 12.77 -9.85 -0.65
N SER A 81 11.70 -10.21 0.06
CA SER A 81 11.18 -11.57 0.01
C SER A 81 10.56 -11.84 -1.36
N PRO A 82 10.68 -13.05 -1.94
CA PRO A 82 9.92 -13.44 -3.14
C PRO A 82 8.40 -13.50 -2.90
N ALA A 83 7.95 -13.26 -1.67
CA ALA A 83 6.55 -13.02 -1.34
C ALA A 83 6.03 -11.84 -2.17
N GLY A 84 4.97 -12.10 -2.95
CA GLY A 84 4.44 -11.18 -3.96
C GLY A 84 4.05 -9.80 -3.43
N ASP A 85 3.74 -8.89 -4.36
CA ASP A 85 3.25 -7.55 -4.07
C ASP A 85 1.99 -7.61 -3.19
N ALA A 86 2.15 -7.38 -1.88
CA ALA A 86 1.05 -7.41 -0.92
C ALA A 86 -0.07 -6.43 -1.28
N ALA A 87 0.26 -5.29 -1.90
CA ALA A 87 -0.74 -4.34 -2.38
C ALA A 87 -1.59 -4.95 -3.51
N ALA A 88 -0.99 -5.75 -4.40
CA ALA A 88 -1.72 -6.50 -5.41
C ALA A 88 -2.60 -7.60 -4.78
N GLY A 89 -2.11 -8.29 -3.75
CA GLY A 89 -2.89 -9.27 -2.99
C GLY A 89 -4.14 -8.66 -2.34
N PHE A 90 -4.00 -7.49 -1.69
CA PHE A 90 -5.14 -6.77 -1.14
C PHE A 90 -6.10 -6.25 -2.20
N LYS A 91 -5.62 -5.82 -3.38
CA LYS A 91 -6.50 -5.45 -4.51
C LYS A 91 -7.31 -6.65 -5.02
N GLN A 92 -6.72 -7.84 -5.03
CA GLN A 92 -7.45 -9.05 -5.41
C GLN A 92 -8.56 -9.38 -4.40
N ALA A 93 -8.25 -9.29 -3.10
CA ALA A 93 -9.25 -9.46 -2.04
C ALA A 93 -10.36 -8.40 -2.11
N GLU A 94 -10.00 -7.14 -2.38
CA GLU A 94 -10.94 -6.03 -2.56
C GLU A 94 -11.96 -6.32 -3.65
N ALA A 95 -11.52 -6.79 -4.83
CA ALA A 95 -12.41 -7.14 -5.93
C ALA A 95 -13.39 -8.26 -5.56
N SER A 96 -12.95 -9.26 -4.78
CA SER A 96 -13.82 -10.33 -4.29
C SER A 96 -14.91 -9.80 -3.36
N PHE A 97 -14.57 -8.90 -2.43
CA PHE A 97 -15.56 -8.29 -1.52
C PHE A 97 -16.46 -7.27 -2.21
N ASP A 98 -15.94 -6.52 -3.19
CA ASP A 98 -16.71 -5.51 -3.93
C ASP A 98 -17.88 -6.12 -4.70
N GLY A 99 -17.70 -7.34 -5.23
CA GLY A 99 -18.76 -8.12 -5.86
C GLY A 99 -19.85 -8.63 -4.92
N LEU A 100 -19.62 -8.59 -3.60
CA LEU A 100 -20.53 -9.10 -2.57
C LEU A 100 -21.23 -7.99 -1.76
N ARG A 101 -21.05 -6.72 -2.15
CA ARG A 101 -21.64 -5.56 -1.43
C ARG A 101 -23.18 -5.61 -1.34
N ASP A 102 -23.81 -6.28 -2.30
CA ASP A 102 -25.26 -6.45 -2.42
C ASP A 102 -25.63 -7.95 -2.40
N ALA A 103 -24.84 -8.75 -1.69
CA ALA A 103 -25.14 -10.15 -1.41
C ALA A 103 -26.53 -10.32 -0.79
N SER A 104 -27.16 -11.44 -1.10
CA SER A 104 -28.50 -11.81 -0.62
C SER A 104 -28.50 -12.03 0.89
N ASP A 105 -27.41 -12.59 1.44
CA ASP A 105 -27.18 -12.64 2.87
C ASP A 105 -26.74 -11.24 3.39
N PRO A 106 -27.54 -10.58 4.25
CA PRO A 106 -27.23 -9.25 4.76
C PRO A 106 -25.95 -9.20 5.61
N GLU A 107 -25.57 -10.31 6.26
CA GLU A 107 -24.33 -10.37 7.04
C GLU A 107 -23.12 -10.41 6.10
N ILE A 108 -23.18 -11.19 5.01
CA ILE A 108 -22.14 -11.17 3.97
C ILE A 108 -22.04 -9.79 3.34
N ALA A 109 -23.16 -9.16 3.00
CA ALA A 109 -23.15 -7.82 2.41
C ALA A 109 -22.51 -6.78 3.34
N LYS A 110 -22.86 -6.83 4.64
CA LYS A 110 -22.27 -5.96 5.66
C LYS A 110 -20.77 -6.19 5.80
N GLN A 111 -20.38 -7.45 6.01
CA GLN A 111 -19.01 -7.80 6.31
C GLN A 111 -18.10 -7.60 5.10
N SER A 112 -18.55 -7.94 3.89
CA SER A 112 -17.82 -7.67 2.64
C SER A 112 -17.60 -6.17 2.43
N SER A 113 -18.59 -5.33 2.73
CA SER A 113 -18.42 -3.87 2.66
C SER A 113 -17.34 -3.36 3.61
N PHE A 114 -17.27 -3.89 4.83
CA PHE A 114 -16.22 -3.56 5.80
C PHE A 114 -14.85 -4.08 5.35
N ASP A 115 -14.76 -5.33 4.92
CA ASP A 115 -13.51 -5.97 4.52
C ASP A 115 -12.95 -5.40 3.22
N ARG A 116 -13.80 -4.92 2.31
CA ARG A 116 -13.39 -4.12 1.15
C ARG A 116 -12.66 -2.85 1.59
N ALA A 117 -13.20 -2.11 2.57
CA ALA A 117 -12.55 -0.92 3.10
C ALA A 117 -11.23 -1.26 3.83
N ASN A 118 -11.16 -2.40 4.52
CA ASN A 118 -9.92 -2.93 5.09
C ASN A 118 -8.87 -3.21 4.00
N CYS A 119 -9.24 -3.87 2.89
CA CYS A 119 -8.35 -4.15 1.77
C CYS A 119 -7.76 -2.86 1.17
N LEU A 120 -8.60 -1.86 0.90
CA LEU A 120 -8.15 -0.56 0.39
C LEU A 120 -7.16 0.11 1.34
N ALA A 121 -7.44 0.07 2.65
CA ALA A 121 -6.56 0.64 3.66
C ALA A 121 -5.21 -0.08 3.72
N GLN A 122 -5.19 -1.42 3.68
CA GLN A 122 -3.95 -2.19 3.74
C GLN A 122 -3.13 -2.07 2.46
N ALA A 123 -3.75 -2.09 1.28
CA ALA A 123 -3.08 -1.83 0.01
C ALA A 123 -2.36 -0.47 0.04
N ALA A 124 -3.05 0.57 0.50
CA ALA A 124 -2.47 1.90 0.63
C ALA A 124 -1.30 1.94 1.63
N LYS A 125 -1.41 1.24 2.76
CA LYS A 125 -0.32 1.15 3.76
C LYS A 125 0.91 0.40 3.22
N SER A 126 0.73 -0.61 2.40
CA SER A 126 1.85 -1.29 1.72
C SER A 126 2.60 -0.35 0.80
N ASP A 127 1.88 0.49 0.04
CA ASP A 127 2.50 1.49 -0.84
C ASP A 127 3.21 2.63 -0.06
N LEU A 128 2.86 2.90 1.21
CA LEU A 128 3.58 3.89 2.05
C LEU A 128 5.04 3.51 2.34
N GLN A 129 5.40 2.23 2.17
CA GLN A 129 6.78 1.80 2.39
C GLN A 129 7.72 2.25 1.27
N ASP A 130 7.16 2.66 0.12
CA ASP A 130 7.90 3.16 -1.03
C ASP A 130 7.68 4.68 -1.21
N PRO A 131 8.71 5.52 -0.97
CA PRO A 131 8.61 6.96 -1.18
C PRO A 131 8.18 7.36 -2.60
N ALA A 132 8.50 6.55 -3.62
CA ALA A 132 8.09 6.82 -4.99
C ALA A 132 6.57 6.72 -5.19
N LYS A 133 5.89 5.93 -4.34
CA LYS A 133 4.44 5.72 -4.36
C LYS A 133 3.66 6.59 -3.38
N ALA A 134 4.31 7.52 -2.68
CA ALA A 134 3.66 8.31 -1.61
C ALA A 134 2.38 9.03 -2.06
N LYS A 135 2.34 9.55 -3.30
CA LYS A 135 1.14 10.21 -3.85
C LYS A 135 -0.01 9.22 -4.10
N ASP A 136 0.32 8.05 -4.65
CA ASP A 136 -0.65 6.99 -4.93
C ASP A 136 -1.21 6.42 -3.62
N ALA A 137 -0.34 6.23 -2.62
CA ALA A 137 -0.72 5.83 -1.27
C ALA A 137 -1.65 6.86 -0.60
N GLU A 138 -1.39 8.17 -0.75
CA GLU A 138 -2.29 9.22 -0.25
C GLU A 138 -3.67 9.13 -0.90
N GLN A 139 -3.73 8.95 -2.23
CA GLN A 139 -4.98 8.80 -2.96
C GLN A 139 -5.73 7.52 -2.54
N ALA A 140 -5.01 6.40 -2.37
CA ALA A 140 -5.59 5.15 -1.94
C ALA A 140 -6.14 5.22 -0.50
N LEU A 141 -5.44 5.90 0.42
CA LEU A 141 -5.94 6.15 1.78
C LEU A 141 -7.22 7.01 1.78
N ARG A 142 -7.33 8.01 0.88
CA ARG A 142 -8.59 8.76 0.71
C ARG A 142 -9.73 7.84 0.25
N GLY A 143 -9.45 6.95 -0.71
CA GLY A 143 -10.41 5.94 -1.16
C GLY A 143 -10.86 5.01 -0.02
N ALA A 144 -9.92 4.55 0.81
CA ALA A 144 -10.23 3.74 1.99
C ALA A 144 -11.12 4.49 3.00
N ALA A 145 -10.82 5.77 3.28
CA ALA A 145 -11.65 6.59 4.18
C ALA A 145 -13.08 6.74 3.64
N MET A 146 -13.25 6.99 2.34
CA MET A 146 -14.57 7.06 1.70
C MET A 146 -15.32 5.73 1.78
N ALA A 147 -14.63 4.59 1.61
CA ALA A 147 -15.24 3.27 1.73
C ALA A 147 -15.76 2.98 3.14
N TYR A 148 -15.01 3.35 4.19
CA TYR A 148 -15.54 3.27 5.56
C TYR A 148 -16.71 4.21 5.81
N GLU A 149 -16.68 5.42 5.25
CA GLU A 149 -17.82 6.35 5.37
C GLU A 149 -19.07 5.82 4.67
N GLU A 150 -18.93 5.16 3.53
CA GLU A 150 -20.02 4.47 2.85
C GLU A 150 -20.57 3.32 3.70
N HIS A 151 -19.69 2.47 4.24
CA HIS A 151 -20.07 1.39 5.14
C HIS A 151 -20.86 1.94 6.35
N LEU A 152 -20.34 2.96 7.03
CA LEU A 152 -20.98 3.57 8.20
C LEU A 152 -22.30 4.29 7.89
N ARG A 153 -22.53 4.69 6.63
CA ARG A 153 -23.82 5.24 6.20
C ARG A 153 -24.88 4.16 6.11
N ARG A 154 -24.51 2.95 5.66
CA ARG A 154 -25.41 1.79 5.55
C ARG A 154 -25.57 1.06 6.89
N TYR A 155 -24.52 1.02 7.70
CA TYR A 155 -24.44 0.30 8.97
C TYR A 155 -23.97 1.25 10.10
N PRO A 156 -24.82 2.18 10.55
CA PRO A 156 -24.45 3.14 11.58
C PRO A 156 -24.12 2.45 12.92
N GLY A 157 -23.07 2.92 13.59
CA GLY A 157 -22.65 2.42 14.90
C GLY A 157 -21.64 1.27 14.88
N ASP A 158 -21.16 0.85 13.70
CA ASP A 158 -20.08 -0.15 13.60
C ASP A 158 -18.76 0.43 14.16
N LYS A 159 -18.39 -0.02 15.36
CA LYS A 159 -17.21 0.49 16.08
C LYS A 159 -15.90 0.14 15.40
N GLY A 160 -15.83 -1.00 14.70
CA GLY A 160 -14.63 -1.38 13.94
C GLY A 160 -14.40 -0.43 12.78
N ALA A 161 -15.45 -0.12 12.02
CA ALA A 161 -15.39 0.82 10.91
C ALA A 161 -15.09 2.26 11.35
N GLU A 162 -15.67 2.73 12.47
CA GLU A 162 -15.35 4.04 13.04
C GLU A 162 -13.85 4.16 13.38
N GLN A 163 -13.30 3.19 14.10
CA GLN A 163 -11.90 3.17 14.50
C GLN A 163 -10.95 3.11 13.30
N ASN A 164 -11.25 2.24 12.33
CA ASN A 164 -10.41 2.08 11.14
C ASN A 164 -10.42 3.32 10.25
N ARG A 165 -11.58 3.97 10.07
CA ARG A 165 -11.69 5.26 9.37
C ARG A 165 -10.83 6.33 10.04
N ASP A 166 -10.91 6.45 11.36
CA ASP A 166 -10.19 7.46 12.11
C ASP A 166 -8.67 7.22 12.05
N HIS A 167 -8.24 5.95 12.07
CA HIS A 167 -6.85 5.57 11.84
C HIS A 167 -6.37 5.96 10.43
N VAL A 168 -7.15 5.70 9.38
CA VAL A 168 -6.82 6.12 8.01
C VAL A 168 -6.71 7.64 7.90
N ARG A 169 -7.64 8.39 8.50
CA ARG A 169 -7.60 9.86 8.55
C ARG A 169 -6.38 10.38 9.29
N TYR A 170 -5.98 9.71 10.37
CA TYR A 170 -4.75 10.02 11.09
C TYR A 170 -3.52 9.86 10.18
N LEU A 171 -3.42 8.75 9.43
CA LEU A 171 -2.32 8.51 8.49
C LEU A 171 -2.26 9.60 7.41
N LEU A 172 -3.39 9.97 6.80
CA LEU A 172 -3.47 11.06 5.83
C LEU A 172 -2.95 12.38 6.41
N LYS A 173 -3.39 12.73 7.63
CA LYS A 173 -2.94 13.95 8.32
C LYS A 173 -1.43 13.91 8.60
N LYS A 174 -0.89 12.74 8.98
CA LYS A 174 0.55 12.55 9.22
C LYS A 174 1.36 12.80 7.94
N MET A 175 0.97 12.20 6.82
CA MET A 175 1.66 12.41 5.53
C MET A 175 1.67 13.88 5.08
N GLN A 176 0.56 14.58 5.26
CA GLN A 176 0.45 16.00 4.89
C GLN A 176 1.37 16.89 5.72
N ARG A 177 1.56 16.56 7.01
CA ARG A 177 2.51 17.26 7.87
C ARG A 177 3.95 17.02 7.42
N GLU A 178 4.32 15.77 7.18
CA GLU A 178 5.66 15.41 6.70
C GLU A 178 6.01 16.09 5.38
N LYS A 179 5.04 16.21 4.46
CA LYS A 179 5.23 16.95 3.20
C LYS A 179 5.54 18.43 3.43
N LYS A 180 4.82 19.09 4.34
CA LYS A 180 5.02 20.50 4.67
C LYS A 180 6.38 20.71 5.35
N ASP A 181 6.71 19.88 6.33
CA ASP A 181 7.97 20.00 7.08
C ASP A 181 9.19 19.81 6.15
N ASN A 182 9.09 18.91 5.16
CA ASN A 182 10.13 18.70 4.16
C ASN A 182 10.25 19.87 3.17
N GLN A 183 9.14 20.53 2.81
CA GLN A 183 9.18 21.75 1.99
C GLN A 183 9.87 22.89 2.73
N ASP A 184 9.48 23.15 3.98
CA ASP A 184 10.05 24.22 4.81
C ASP A 184 11.57 23.99 5.08
N GLN A 185 12.02 22.73 5.17
CA GLN A 185 13.44 22.41 5.33
C GLN A 185 14.26 22.60 4.05
N ASN A 186 13.71 22.28 2.89
CA ASN A 186 14.40 22.49 1.61
C ASN A 186 14.53 23.98 1.28
N GLU A 187 13.48 24.78 1.55
CA GLU A 187 13.54 26.24 1.37
C GLU A 187 14.65 26.87 2.21
N LYS A 188 14.78 26.47 3.48
CA LYS A 188 15.86 26.95 4.37
C LYS A 188 17.27 26.53 3.91
N LYS A 189 17.41 25.32 3.35
CA LYS A 189 18.69 24.85 2.79
C LYS A 189 19.08 25.61 1.53
N ASP A 190 18.12 25.93 0.68
CA ASP A 190 18.37 26.70 -0.55
C ASP A 190 18.67 28.18 -0.24
N GLU A 191 18.03 28.76 0.78
CA GLU A 191 18.38 30.09 1.29
C GLU A 191 19.79 30.12 1.90
N GLN A 192 20.17 29.11 2.70
CA GLN A 192 21.54 29.01 3.23
C GLN A 192 22.60 28.83 2.13
N LYS A 193 22.31 28.06 1.07
CA LYS A 193 23.22 27.94 -0.08
C LYS A 193 23.38 29.27 -0.82
N LYS A 194 22.29 30.00 -1.07
CA LYS A 194 22.35 31.33 -1.70
C LYS A 194 23.14 32.33 -0.87
N ASP A 195 22.94 32.38 0.44
CA ASP A 195 23.67 33.28 1.33
C ASP A 195 25.18 32.91 1.39
N GLN A 196 25.50 31.62 1.36
CA GLN A 196 26.89 31.15 1.33
C GLN A 196 27.58 31.44 -0.01
N GLU A 197 26.88 31.32 -1.14
CA GLU A 197 27.38 31.72 -2.47
C GLU A 197 27.53 33.24 -2.59
N GLN A 198 26.59 34.03 -2.07
CA GLN A 198 26.72 35.49 -2.01
C GLN A 198 27.90 35.94 -1.14
N ARG A 199 28.11 35.32 0.02
CA ARG A 199 29.29 35.59 0.86
C ARG A 199 30.59 35.23 0.14
N LYS A 200 30.65 34.10 -0.56
CA LYS A 200 31.83 33.73 -1.37
C LYS A 200 32.07 34.71 -2.52
N ALA A 201 31.02 35.23 -3.15
CA ALA A 201 31.13 36.24 -4.19
C ALA A 201 31.62 37.59 -3.66
N LEU A 202 31.16 38.01 -2.47
CA LEU A 202 31.60 39.25 -1.81
C LEU A 202 33.04 39.18 -1.28
N LEU A 203 33.47 37.99 -0.82
CA LEU A 203 34.84 37.75 -0.35
C LEU A 203 35.84 37.48 -1.50
N SER A 204 35.37 37.44 -2.75
CA SER A 204 36.27 37.32 -3.91
C SER A 204 37.02 38.64 -4.11
N VAL A 205 38.22 38.72 -3.53
CA VAL A 205 39.12 39.86 -3.66
C VAL A 205 39.59 39.93 -5.11
N ARG A 206 38.93 40.74 -5.96
CA ARG A 206 39.25 40.83 -7.40
C ARG A 206 40.60 41.51 -7.71
N ASN A 207 41.12 42.31 -6.77
CA ASN A 207 42.40 43.00 -6.91
C ASN A 207 42.96 43.29 -5.51
N PRO A 208 43.70 42.36 -4.89
CA PRO A 208 44.32 42.65 -3.61
C PRO A 208 45.40 43.73 -3.82
N GLN A 209 45.21 44.89 -3.19
CA GLN A 209 46.22 45.95 -3.14
C GLN A 209 46.90 45.92 -1.77
N THR A 210 48.16 46.34 -1.74
CA THR A 210 48.93 46.46 -0.51
C THR A 210 49.62 47.82 -0.49
N GLU A 211 49.60 48.48 0.67
CA GLU A 211 50.26 49.78 0.88
C GLU A 211 51.75 49.61 1.22
N LEU A 212 52.23 48.36 1.34
CA LEU A 212 53.62 48.07 1.67
C LEU A 212 54.54 48.37 0.48
N PRO A 213 55.49 49.32 0.61
CA PRO A 213 56.39 49.70 -0.48
C PRO A 213 57.18 48.49 -1.01
N GLY A 214 57.01 48.21 -2.30
CA GLY A 214 57.70 47.13 -3.00
C GLY A 214 57.03 45.75 -2.93
N ALA A 215 56.07 45.51 -2.04
CA ALA A 215 55.36 44.24 -1.95
C ALA A 215 54.20 44.15 -2.96
N LYS A 216 53.88 42.93 -3.43
CA LYS A 216 52.70 42.65 -4.25
C LYS A 216 51.80 41.66 -3.53
N ALA A 217 50.50 41.94 -3.52
CA ALA A 217 49.53 40.96 -3.06
C ALA A 217 49.03 40.14 -4.26
N VAL A 218 49.05 38.82 -4.15
CA VAL A 218 48.68 37.87 -5.22
C VAL A 218 47.67 36.88 -4.66
N ILE A 219 46.69 36.48 -5.46
CA ILE A 219 45.68 35.50 -5.07
C ILE A 219 46.24 34.10 -5.32
N GLY A 220 46.30 33.26 -4.28
CA GLY A 220 46.71 31.85 -4.37
C GLY A 220 45.58 30.92 -4.83
N GLY A 221 45.91 29.64 -5.07
CA GLY A 221 45.04 28.63 -5.70
C GLY A 221 43.73 28.29 -4.96
N GLU A 222 43.54 28.77 -3.73
CA GLU A 222 42.32 28.57 -2.93
C GLU A 222 41.58 29.88 -2.60
N GLY A 223 41.91 30.99 -3.28
CA GLY A 223 41.28 32.29 -3.05
C GLY A 223 41.83 33.06 -1.83
N THR A 224 42.95 32.62 -1.27
CA THR A 224 43.67 33.33 -0.19
C THR A 224 44.62 34.37 -0.77
N VAL A 225 44.69 35.55 -0.15
CA VAL A 225 45.61 36.63 -0.56
C VAL A 225 46.96 36.42 0.12
N GLN A 226 48.01 36.25 -0.69
CA GLN A 226 49.39 36.12 -0.22
C GLN A 226 50.18 37.40 -0.52
N LEU A 227 50.98 37.84 0.44
CA LEU A 227 51.87 38.99 0.28
C LEU A 227 53.25 38.53 -0.15
N VAL A 228 53.66 38.88 -1.37
CA VAL A 228 54.99 38.60 -1.92
C VAL A 228 55.85 39.85 -1.74
N LYS A 229 56.87 39.77 -0.88
CA LYS A 229 57.87 40.84 -0.71
C LYS A 229 58.94 40.76 -1.82
N PRO A 230 59.49 41.88 -2.28
CA PRO A 230 60.54 41.87 -3.29
C PRO A 230 61.84 41.40 -2.63
N GLY A 231 62.42 40.31 -3.13
CA GLY A 231 63.74 39.82 -2.71
C GLY A 231 63.79 38.44 -2.06
N THR A 232 62.71 37.64 -2.10
CA THR A 232 62.81 36.21 -1.75
C THR A 232 63.02 35.39 -3.03
N PRO A 233 64.21 34.83 -3.28
CA PRO A 233 64.41 33.91 -4.38
C PRO A 233 63.84 32.54 -4.02
N GLY A 234 62.98 32.00 -4.88
CA GLY A 234 62.77 30.56 -5.01
C GLY A 234 61.47 30.02 -4.44
N GLY A 235 60.59 29.59 -5.34
CA GLY A 235 59.42 28.78 -5.04
C GLY A 235 58.52 28.65 -6.26
N ASN A 236 59.02 28.03 -7.33
CA ASN A 236 58.20 27.60 -8.47
C ASN A 236 57.10 26.64 -7.99
N PRO A 237 55.86 26.70 -8.51
CA PRO A 237 55.15 25.49 -8.87
C PRO A 237 55.76 24.84 -10.13
#